data_AF-A0A636K7G5-F1
#
_entry.id   AF-A0A636K7G5-F1
#
_cell.length_a   1.000
_cell.length_b   1.000
_cell.length_c   1.000
_cell.angle_alpha   90.00
_cell.angle_beta   90.00
_cell.angle_gamma   90.00
#
_symmetry.space_group_name_H-M   'P 1'
#
loop_
_entity.id
_entity.type
_entity.pdbx_description
1 polymer ?
#
loop_
_entity_poly.entity_id
_entity_poly.type
_entity_poly.pdbx_seq_one_letter_code
_entity_poly.pdbx_strand_id
1 'polypeptide(L)'
;MSIKQEEYSFYYKVKNESARRRLGFKAGFFWCTAKKQSLALSRGELAMDAAGFDEADFARPVRVHFPVENDILPEGAFDTKFCENREPGGEDGKTLTLIPGAASAVKSDETERADGAGTPAGENGIQESHNPPANPQLTVVATLPFRHRVLAQYIGDGEYLYHVDTDQKKEIACLEMDTQNTTVQNLILAAENVEPFKKAIEHDIHKAVNAYKQVFPVDGKVPELCTTIKFFKEWFSAEHINRGLLIKEWAERLKNKPAPVKKTGPHKIIVDDVNKPERPRRSEKPTHRTINYELACGFCEELDLNNLRPAMDFAKRIIAEDREDWKQMSMTVGIIPDIKGYDRQTIIDLVRKAPKAVHNGNPDIRRTWCESFLAVHGVRDPDWYEYVPDNTPTTHEENAARLRQAGKCLRDIETGRFQCDEEKPQPTGELADEPATPEAVEQDTTEHHP
;
A
#
# COMPACT_ATOMS: atom_id res chain seq x y z
N MET A 1 -3.62 13.04 -7.57
CA MET A 1 -2.21 13.25 -7.96
C MET A 1 -1.43 13.66 -6.71
N SER A 2 -0.59 12.77 -6.17
CA SER A 2 0.27 13.14 -5.03
C SER A 2 1.39 14.02 -5.55
N ILE A 3 1.43 15.26 -5.10
CA ILE A 3 2.45 16.21 -5.53
C ILE A 3 3.73 15.79 -4.79
N LYS A 4 4.68 15.21 -5.52
CA LYS A 4 5.98 14.74 -4.98
C LYS A 4 6.62 15.86 -4.17
N GLN A 5 6.83 15.60 -2.88
CA GLN A 5 7.61 16.46 -2.00
C GLN A 5 9.03 15.90 -1.96
N GLU A 6 10.01 16.77 -2.01
CA GLU A 6 11.43 16.45 -1.95
C GLU A 6 12.05 17.15 -0.73
N GLU A 7 13.11 16.56 -0.18
CA GLU A 7 13.87 17.13 0.93
C GLU A 7 14.91 18.14 0.41
N TYR A 8 14.94 19.30 1.07
CA TYR A 8 15.88 20.37 0.80
C TYR A 8 16.59 20.76 2.10
N SER A 9 17.92 20.73 2.08
CA SER A 9 18.78 21.17 3.18
C SER A 9 19.72 22.26 2.72
N PHE A 10 19.87 23.29 3.54
CA PHE A 10 20.63 24.49 3.21
C PHE A 10 21.58 24.86 4.34
N TYR A 11 22.78 25.27 3.94
CA TYR A 11 23.81 25.83 4.80
C TYR A 11 23.92 27.33 4.55
N TYR A 12 23.76 28.12 5.61
CA TYR A 12 23.77 29.59 5.60
C TYR A 12 25.04 30.11 6.27
N LYS A 13 26.05 30.47 5.48
CA LYS A 13 27.31 31.01 6.00
C LYS A 13 27.14 32.47 6.43
N VAL A 14 27.58 32.84 7.63
CA VAL A 14 27.62 34.25 8.05
C VAL A 14 28.64 35.00 7.19
N LYS A 15 28.23 36.11 6.58
CA LYS A 15 28.94 36.76 5.45
C LYS A 15 30.21 37.48 5.88
N ASN A 16 30.18 38.18 7.03
CA ASN A 16 31.24 39.09 7.46
C ASN A 16 31.65 38.84 8.92
N GLU A 17 32.89 39.20 9.26
CA GLU A 17 33.43 38.99 10.61
C GLU A 17 32.69 39.84 11.67
N SER A 18 32.22 41.04 11.31
CA SER A 18 31.38 41.88 12.18
C SER A 18 30.04 41.18 12.54
N ALA A 19 29.37 40.59 11.55
CA ALA A 19 28.14 39.83 11.76
C ALA A 19 28.41 38.57 12.60
N ARG A 20 29.52 37.87 12.36
CA ARG A 20 29.94 36.71 13.16
C ARG A 20 30.19 37.08 14.62
N ARG A 21 30.80 38.23 14.91
CA ARG A 21 31.00 38.73 16.28
C ARG A 21 29.70 39.12 16.97
N ARG A 22 28.74 39.68 16.23
CA ARG A 22 27.41 40.05 16.76
C ARG A 22 26.52 38.83 17.01
N LEU A 23 26.53 37.86 16.08
CA LEU A 23 25.66 36.68 16.13
C LEU A 23 26.22 35.55 17.00
N GLY A 24 27.54 35.48 17.19
CA GLY A 24 28.20 34.49 18.06
C GLY A 24 28.40 33.11 17.43
N PHE A 25 27.94 32.87 16.20
CA PHE A 25 28.10 31.59 15.48
C PHE A 25 28.59 31.79 14.04
N LYS A 26 29.02 30.68 13.41
CA LYS A 26 29.75 30.70 12.13
C LYS A 26 28.87 30.52 10.90
N ALA A 27 27.79 29.77 11.05
CA ALA A 27 26.81 29.46 10.02
C ALA A 27 25.54 28.88 10.68
N GLY A 28 24.45 28.86 9.92
CA GLY A 28 23.23 28.17 10.30
C GLY A 28 22.84 27.08 9.31
N PHE A 29 21.97 26.18 9.75
CA PHE A 29 21.42 25.07 8.98
C PHE A 29 19.89 25.12 8.99
N PHE A 30 19.28 24.76 7.87
CA PHE A 30 17.84 24.64 7.75
C PHE A 30 17.47 23.51 6.80
N TRP A 31 16.39 22.80 7.09
CA TRP A 31 15.84 21.79 6.20
C TRP A 31 14.31 21.80 6.18
N CYS A 32 13.74 21.45 5.02
CA CYS A 32 12.32 21.15 4.90
C CYS A 32 11.99 20.26 3.70
N THR A 33 10.80 19.68 3.74
CA THR A 33 10.15 19.00 2.62
C THR A 33 9.35 20.01 1.80
N ALA A 34 9.62 20.11 0.51
CA ALA A 34 8.95 21.04 -0.37
C ALA A 34 8.75 20.46 -1.78
N LYS A 35 7.79 21.03 -2.52
CA LYS A 35 7.52 20.64 -3.91
C LYS A 35 8.58 21.15 -4.90
N LYS A 36 9.35 22.17 -4.49
CA LYS A 36 10.38 22.83 -5.31
C LYS A 36 11.36 23.59 -4.43
N GLN A 37 12.61 23.70 -4.87
CA GLN A 37 13.71 24.36 -4.14
C GLN A 37 13.43 25.82 -3.77
N SER A 38 12.76 26.60 -4.65
CA SER A 38 12.46 28.01 -4.36
C SER A 38 11.49 28.19 -3.19
N LEU A 39 10.55 27.26 -3.01
CA LEU A 39 9.65 27.27 -1.86
C LEU A 39 10.40 26.91 -0.57
N ALA A 40 11.37 26.01 -0.65
CA ALA A 40 12.21 25.64 0.49
C ALA A 40 13.13 26.80 0.93
N LEU A 41 13.66 27.57 -0.03
CA LEU A 41 14.46 28.77 0.27
C LEU A 41 13.66 29.84 1.00
N SER A 42 12.46 30.18 0.51
CA SER A 42 11.58 31.16 1.18
C SER A 42 11.14 30.72 2.58
N ARG A 43 10.99 29.41 2.81
CA ARG A 43 10.72 28.87 4.15
C ARG A 43 11.93 28.98 5.07
N GLY A 44 13.14 28.83 4.54
CA GLY A 44 14.37 29.05 5.29
C GLY A 44 14.55 30.52 5.72
N GLU A 45 14.24 31.46 4.83
CA GLU A 45 14.23 32.90 5.15
C GLU A 45 13.23 33.24 6.26
N LEU A 46 12.01 32.70 6.17
CA LEU A 46 10.99 32.88 7.22
C LEU A 46 11.42 32.27 8.56
N ALA A 47 12.06 31.11 8.55
CA ALA A 47 12.58 30.47 9.76
C ALA A 47 13.73 31.26 10.40
N MET A 48 14.55 31.92 9.58
CA MET A 48 15.63 32.80 10.01
C MET A 48 15.09 34.07 10.68
N ASP A 49 14.09 34.72 10.07
CA ASP A 49 13.40 35.90 10.64
C ASP A 49 12.68 35.57 11.94
N ALA A 50 11.97 34.43 11.99
CA ALA A 50 11.32 33.92 13.20
C ALA A 50 12.31 33.60 14.34
N ALA A 51 13.55 33.24 13.99
CA ALA A 51 14.64 33.04 14.95
C ALA A 51 15.35 34.36 15.36
N GLY A 52 14.93 35.50 14.80
CA GLY A 52 15.43 36.83 15.11
C GLY A 52 16.72 37.22 14.38
N PHE A 53 17.01 36.58 13.23
CA PHE A 53 18.20 36.84 12.43
C PHE A 53 17.85 37.52 11.10
N ASP A 54 18.70 38.46 10.67
CA ASP A 54 18.52 39.19 9.41
C ASP A 54 19.23 38.45 8.26
N GLU A 55 18.53 38.20 7.16
CA GLU A 55 19.06 37.56 5.95
C GLU A 55 20.32 38.27 5.42
N ALA A 56 20.41 39.60 5.59
CA ALA A 56 21.55 40.39 5.14
C ALA A 56 22.89 40.01 5.82
N ASP A 57 22.83 39.35 6.98
CA ASP A 57 24.00 38.87 7.71
C ASP A 57 24.60 37.60 7.10
N PHE A 58 23.88 36.92 6.20
CA PHE A 58 24.26 35.65 5.61
C PHE A 58 24.67 35.80 4.14
N ALA A 59 25.58 34.94 3.70
CA ALA A 59 25.87 34.74 2.29
C ALA A 59 24.76 33.89 1.66
N ARG A 60 24.73 33.83 0.31
CA ARG A 60 23.76 33.01 -0.41
C ARG A 60 23.78 31.55 0.11
N PRO A 61 22.61 30.96 0.42
CA PRO A 61 22.55 29.61 0.96
C PRO A 61 23.07 28.57 -0.03
N VAL A 62 23.81 27.60 0.50
CA VAL A 62 24.35 26.47 -0.27
C VAL A 62 23.50 25.25 0.00
N ARG A 63 23.03 24.57 -1.05
CA ARG A 63 22.33 23.29 -0.91
C ARG A 63 23.31 22.19 -0.52
N VAL A 64 23.06 21.56 0.61
CA VAL A 64 23.87 20.48 1.19
C VAL A 64 23.08 19.17 1.25
N HIS A 65 23.76 18.05 1.42
CA HIS A 65 23.10 16.77 1.67
C HIS A 65 22.45 16.77 3.05
N PHE A 66 21.30 16.10 3.17
CA PHE A 66 20.62 15.95 4.46
C PHE A 66 21.54 15.18 5.42
N PRO A 67 21.91 15.73 6.57
CA PRO A 67 22.78 15.05 7.52
C PRO A 67 22.04 13.84 8.13
N VAL A 68 22.71 12.72 8.33
CA VAL A 68 22.09 11.47 8.82
C VAL A 68 22.46 11.24 10.29
N GLU A 69 22.18 12.23 11.13
CA GLU A 69 22.55 12.22 12.56
C GLU A 69 21.40 12.73 13.46
N ASN A 70 21.41 12.33 14.74
CA ASN A 70 20.28 12.49 15.68
C ASN A 70 20.11 13.89 16.29
N ASP A 71 21.01 14.84 16.02
CA ASP A 71 20.99 16.18 16.63
C ASP A 71 20.35 17.26 15.74
N ILE A 72 19.60 16.87 14.71
CA ILE A 72 18.98 17.81 13.77
C ILE A 72 17.64 18.27 14.33
N LEU A 73 17.48 19.58 14.50
CA LEU A 73 16.22 20.21 14.92
C LEU A 73 15.05 19.84 13.99
N PRO A 74 13.80 19.88 14.49
CA PRO A 74 12.60 19.55 13.71
C PRO A 74 12.50 20.38 12.42
N GLU A 75 11.82 19.80 11.43
CA GLU A 75 11.60 20.40 10.11
C GLU A 75 11.15 21.86 10.22
N GLY A 76 11.79 22.75 9.45
CA GLY A 76 11.41 24.15 9.42
C GLY A 76 12.05 25.02 10.50
N ALA A 77 12.85 24.46 11.42
CA ALA A 77 13.60 25.25 12.39
C ALA A 77 14.97 25.69 11.84
N PHE A 78 15.39 26.92 12.16
CA PHE A 78 16.71 27.42 11.82
C PHE A 78 17.70 27.09 12.95
N ASP A 79 18.71 26.27 12.67
CA ASP A 79 19.68 25.76 13.63
C ASP A 79 21.00 26.53 13.53
N THR A 80 21.50 27.08 14.64
CA THR A 80 22.80 27.77 14.71
C THR A 80 23.90 26.94 15.36
N LYS A 81 23.55 25.85 16.04
CA LYS A 81 24.47 24.96 16.78
C LYS A 81 24.99 23.82 15.91
N PHE A 82 24.15 23.29 15.01
CA PHE A 82 24.49 22.18 14.14
C PHE A 82 25.72 22.46 13.25
N CYS A 83 25.98 23.73 12.93
CA CYS A 83 27.13 24.15 12.12
C CYS A 83 28.32 24.68 12.95
N GLU A 84 28.33 24.54 14.28
CA GLU A 84 29.45 25.02 15.11
C GLU A 84 30.74 24.22 14.89
N ASN A 85 30.60 22.92 14.64
CA ASN A 85 31.68 21.97 14.43
C ASN A 85 31.69 21.33 13.03
N ARG A 86 30.87 21.84 12.09
CA ARG A 86 30.70 21.28 10.75
C ARG A 86 30.74 22.34 9.68
N GLU A 87 31.37 22.00 8.56
CA GLU A 87 31.37 22.82 7.36
C GLU A 87 31.16 21.95 6.11
N PRO A 88 30.59 22.51 5.02
CA PRO A 88 30.51 21.79 3.75
C PRO A 88 31.92 21.42 3.28
N GLY A 89 32.18 20.11 3.17
CA GLY A 89 33.46 19.51 2.83
C GLY A 89 33.28 18.18 2.10
N GLY A 90 34.37 17.44 1.91
CA GLY A 90 34.40 16.24 1.04
C GLY A 90 34.59 16.57 -0.45
N GLU A 91 34.77 15.54 -1.28
CA GLU A 91 34.99 15.71 -2.73
C GLU A 91 33.79 16.35 -3.46
N ASP A 92 32.60 16.30 -2.86
CA ASP A 92 31.36 16.84 -3.41
C ASP A 92 31.06 18.30 -3.01
N GLY A 93 31.81 18.85 -2.05
CA GLY A 93 31.62 20.21 -1.49
C GLY A 93 30.23 20.47 -0.88
N LYS A 94 29.45 19.41 -0.62
CA LYS A 94 28.03 19.48 -0.23
C LYS A 94 27.71 18.60 0.97
N THR A 95 28.60 17.69 1.35
CA THR A 95 28.46 16.90 2.57
C THR A 95 29.01 17.70 3.75
N LEU A 96 28.24 17.83 4.84
CA LEU A 96 28.70 18.52 6.05
C LEU A 96 29.67 17.63 6.82
N THR A 97 30.95 17.99 6.83
CA THR A 97 32.01 17.24 7.50
C THR A 97 32.43 17.92 8.81
N LEU A 98 32.83 17.12 9.80
CA LEU A 98 33.36 17.62 11.07
C LEU A 98 34.68 18.37 10.86
N ILE A 99 34.77 19.58 11.42
CA ILE A 99 35.98 20.40 11.38
C ILE A 99 37.09 19.70 12.18
N PRO A 100 38.27 19.45 11.59
CA PRO A 100 39.40 18.81 12.29
C PRO A 100 39.76 19.57 13.57
N GLY A 101 39.73 18.89 14.72
CA GLY A 101 40.05 19.45 16.04
C GLY A 101 38.84 19.70 16.97
N ALA A 102 37.59 19.59 16.50
CA ALA A 102 36.40 19.74 17.34
C ALA A 102 35.99 18.46 18.12
N ALA A 103 36.58 17.30 17.81
CA ALA A 103 36.28 16.01 18.44
C ALA A 103 36.67 15.93 19.94
N SER A 104 37.43 16.90 20.47
CA SER A 104 37.93 16.86 21.86
C SER A 104 37.02 17.55 22.90
N ALA A 105 35.86 18.10 22.51
CA ALA A 105 35.03 18.91 23.41
C ALA A 105 33.73 18.23 23.91
N VAL A 106 33.45 16.98 23.52
CA VAL A 106 32.29 16.24 24.06
C VAL A 106 32.76 15.40 25.24
N LYS A 107 32.98 16.05 26.38
CA LYS A 107 32.96 15.37 27.69
C LYS A 107 31.72 15.84 28.45
N SER A 108 30.70 14.99 28.45
CA SER A 108 29.60 15.05 29.39
C SER A 108 30.10 14.51 30.73
N ASP A 109 29.78 15.27 31.76
CA ASP A 109 30.06 15.09 33.18
C ASP A 109 29.34 13.83 33.74
N GLU A 110 30.05 12.88 34.33
CA GLU A 110 29.60 12.07 35.48
C GLU A 110 30.76 11.22 36.05
N THR A 111 31.10 11.59 37.29
CA THR A 111 31.84 10.94 38.39
C THR A 111 32.16 9.44 38.28
N GLU A 112 33.44 9.07 38.41
CA GLU A 112 33.94 8.29 39.57
C GLU A 112 35.48 8.27 39.67
N ARG A 113 35.92 8.06 40.91
CA ARG A 113 37.20 8.42 41.50
C ARG A 113 38.00 7.16 41.79
N ALA A 114 39.28 7.09 41.39
CA ALA A 114 40.33 6.42 42.15
C ALA A 114 41.73 6.85 41.68
N ASP A 115 42.56 7.19 42.66
CA ASP A 115 44.01 7.48 42.63
C ASP A 115 44.81 6.41 41.86
N GLY A 116 46.03 6.61 41.35
CA GLY A 116 47.02 7.67 41.45
C GLY A 116 48.39 7.09 41.04
N ALA A 117 49.25 7.97 40.50
CA ALA A 117 50.73 7.88 40.38
C ALA A 117 51.39 6.94 39.34
N GLY A 118 52.20 7.56 38.47
CA GLY A 118 53.54 7.06 38.10
C GLY A 118 53.83 6.81 36.61
N THR A 119 54.35 7.81 35.90
CA THR A 119 55.21 7.66 34.69
C THR A 119 56.69 7.60 35.12
N PRO A 120 57.71 7.29 34.27
CA PRO A 120 57.77 6.60 32.96
C PRO A 120 58.90 5.52 32.85
N ALA A 121 59.02 4.95 31.65
CA ALA A 121 60.24 4.46 30.97
C ALA A 121 60.56 2.95 31.01
N GLY A 122 60.77 2.40 29.81
CA GLY A 122 61.34 1.05 29.60
C GLY A 122 60.94 0.47 28.24
N GLU A 123 61.73 0.76 27.21
CA GLU A 123 61.60 0.23 25.86
C GLU A 123 61.87 -1.28 25.74
N ASN A 124 61.20 -1.88 24.74
CA ASN A 124 61.58 -3.04 23.93
C ASN A 124 61.44 -4.47 24.50
N GLY A 125 60.46 -5.17 23.92
CA GLY A 125 60.71 -6.49 23.34
C GLY A 125 59.82 -7.63 23.85
N ILE A 126 58.66 -7.82 23.22
CA ILE A 126 58.10 -9.06 22.65
C ILE A 126 56.62 -8.77 22.36
N GLN A 127 56.31 -8.53 21.08
CA GLN A 127 54.93 -8.41 20.60
C GLN A 127 54.29 -9.80 20.54
N GLU A 128 53.63 -10.22 21.61
CA GLU A 128 52.39 -10.98 21.43
C GLU A 128 51.31 -9.96 21.08
N SER A 129 50.83 -10.03 19.83
CA SER A 129 49.74 -9.19 19.33
C SER A 129 48.44 -9.56 20.04
N HIS A 130 48.30 -9.13 21.29
CA HIS A 130 46.98 -8.87 21.85
C HIS A 130 46.43 -7.67 21.11
N ASN A 131 45.75 -7.93 19.98
CA ASN A 131 44.75 -7.00 19.51
C ASN A 131 43.80 -6.75 20.71
N PRO A 132 43.55 -5.49 21.11
CA PRO A 132 42.35 -5.21 21.89
C PRO A 132 41.17 -5.80 21.09
N PRO A 133 40.14 -6.38 21.72
CA PRO A 133 39.00 -6.92 20.98
C PRO A 133 38.55 -5.82 20.01
N ALA A 134 38.68 -6.11 18.71
CA ALA A 134 38.32 -5.15 17.69
C ALA A 134 36.90 -4.70 18.00
N ASN A 135 36.68 -3.40 18.22
CA ASN A 135 35.33 -2.88 18.36
C ASN A 135 34.50 -3.51 17.25
N PRO A 136 33.37 -4.18 17.56
CA PRO A 136 32.64 -4.97 16.59
C PRO A 136 32.34 -4.07 15.40
N GLN A 137 32.79 -4.48 14.21
CA GLN A 137 32.57 -3.71 13.00
C GLN A 137 31.09 -3.81 12.64
N LEU A 138 30.31 -2.84 13.12
CA LEU A 138 28.87 -2.76 12.91
C LEU A 138 28.58 -2.21 11.51
N THR A 139 27.85 -2.99 10.72
CA THR A 139 27.34 -2.57 9.41
C THR A 139 25.86 -2.21 9.54
N VAL A 140 25.46 -1.02 9.07
CA VAL A 140 24.06 -0.60 9.07
C VAL A 140 23.25 -1.50 8.13
N VAL A 141 22.19 -2.14 8.63
CA VAL A 141 21.39 -3.10 7.85
C VAL A 141 20.82 -2.47 6.59
N ALA A 142 20.32 -1.23 6.66
CA ALA A 142 19.74 -0.52 5.52
C ALA A 142 20.70 -0.31 4.33
N THR A 143 22.01 -0.42 4.53
CA THR A 143 23.03 -0.31 3.48
C THR A 143 23.31 -1.64 2.76
N LEU A 144 22.77 -2.74 3.28
CA LEU A 144 22.93 -4.08 2.71
C LEU A 144 22.01 -4.30 1.50
N PRO A 145 22.32 -5.27 0.62
CA PRO A 145 21.39 -5.73 -0.41
C PRO A 145 20.04 -6.15 0.20
N PHE A 146 18.94 -5.98 -0.55
CA PHE A 146 17.58 -6.23 -0.06
C PHE A 146 17.39 -7.60 0.60
N ARG A 147 17.93 -8.67 -0.01
CA ARG A 147 17.88 -10.02 0.57
C ARG A 147 18.57 -10.11 1.92
N HIS A 148 19.72 -9.47 2.06
CA HIS A 148 20.45 -9.43 3.33
C HIS A 148 19.71 -8.60 4.38
N ARG A 149 18.99 -7.55 3.99
CA ARG A 149 18.10 -6.79 4.89
C ARG A 149 16.98 -7.66 5.43
N VAL A 150 16.33 -8.43 4.57
CA VAL A 150 15.29 -9.40 4.97
C VAL A 150 15.86 -10.48 5.92
N LEU A 151 17.03 -11.03 5.60
CA LEU A 151 17.70 -12.05 6.41
C LEU A 151 18.22 -11.51 7.74
N ALA A 152 18.68 -10.25 7.80
CA ALA A 152 19.05 -9.60 9.06
C ALA A 152 17.85 -9.57 10.02
N GLN A 153 16.68 -9.16 9.54
CA GLN A 153 15.48 -9.20 10.38
C GLN A 153 15.00 -10.62 10.71
N TYR A 154 15.39 -11.63 9.92
CA TYR A 154 15.06 -13.02 10.18
C TYR A 154 15.87 -13.62 11.34
N ILE A 155 17.17 -13.31 11.40
CA ILE A 155 18.08 -13.77 12.47
C ILE A 155 17.91 -12.98 13.78
N GLY A 156 17.34 -11.77 13.72
CA GLY A 156 17.10 -10.93 14.91
C GLY A 156 16.06 -11.48 15.90
N ASP A 157 15.45 -12.63 15.61
CA ASP A 157 14.51 -13.35 16.47
C ASP A 157 13.41 -12.52 17.15
N GLY A 158 12.85 -11.54 16.42
CA GLY A 158 11.82 -10.65 16.93
C GLY A 158 12.33 -9.27 17.28
N GLU A 159 13.63 -9.11 17.52
CA GLU A 159 14.30 -7.82 17.72
C GLU A 159 14.59 -7.13 16.39
N TYR A 160 14.43 -5.81 16.38
CA TYR A 160 14.74 -5.01 15.19
C TYR A 160 16.24 -4.78 15.08
N LEU A 161 16.88 -5.33 14.05
CA LEU A 161 18.31 -5.14 13.84
C LEU A 161 18.56 -3.86 13.03
N TYR A 162 19.12 -2.84 13.68
CA TYR A 162 19.64 -1.64 13.02
C TYR A 162 21.03 -1.86 12.42
N HIS A 163 21.82 -2.70 13.08
CA HIS A 163 23.20 -3.02 12.70
C HIS A 163 23.41 -4.53 12.78
N VAL A 164 24.33 -5.03 11.94
CA VAL A 164 24.85 -6.39 12.04
C VAL A 164 26.35 -6.35 12.23
N ASP A 165 26.86 -7.17 13.15
CA ASP A 165 28.30 -7.37 13.32
C ASP A 165 28.88 -8.30 12.25
N THR A 166 30.18 -8.58 12.36
CA THR A 166 30.91 -9.40 11.38
C THR A 166 30.43 -10.85 11.35
N ASP A 167 29.99 -11.41 12.47
CA ASP A 167 29.56 -12.80 12.55
C ASP A 167 28.10 -12.96 12.11
N GLN A 168 27.22 -12.02 12.48
CA GLN A 168 25.86 -11.93 11.95
C GLN A 168 25.86 -11.73 10.43
N LYS A 169 26.80 -10.95 9.89
CA LYS A 169 26.95 -10.77 8.43
C LYS A 169 27.39 -12.05 7.72
N LYS A 170 28.27 -12.85 8.33
CA LYS A 170 28.64 -14.18 7.81
C LYS A 170 27.43 -15.12 7.85
N GLU A 171 26.68 -15.11 8.95
CA GLU A 171 25.46 -15.93 9.09
C GLU A 171 24.43 -15.58 8.01
N ILE A 172 24.16 -14.30 7.77
CA ILE A 172 23.27 -13.84 6.69
C ILE A 172 23.73 -14.34 5.32
N ALA A 173 25.03 -14.23 5.01
CA ALA A 173 25.58 -14.70 3.75
C ALA A 173 25.45 -16.23 3.61
N CYS A 174 25.70 -16.98 4.69
CA CYS A 174 25.50 -18.42 4.73
C CYS A 174 24.03 -18.81 4.52
N LEU A 175 23.09 -18.09 5.15
CA LEU A 175 21.64 -18.32 5.01
C LEU A 175 21.14 -18.05 3.59
N GLU A 176 21.68 -17.04 2.89
CA GLU A 176 21.32 -16.80 1.49
C GLU A 176 21.79 -17.96 0.59
N MET A 177 23.00 -18.48 0.84
CA MET A 177 23.59 -19.58 0.05
C MET A 177 23.02 -20.96 0.39
N ASP A 178 22.35 -21.11 1.54
CA ASP A 178 21.73 -22.36 1.96
C ASP A 178 20.42 -22.63 1.18
N THR A 179 20.60 -23.27 0.02
CA THR A 179 19.49 -23.71 -0.85
C THR A 179 18.65 -24.84 -0.25
N GLN A 180 19.13 -25.52 0.80
CA GLN A 180 18.39 -26.61 1.46
C GLN A 180 17.39 -26.05 2.49
N ASN A 181 17.63 -24.85 3.02
CA ASN A 181 16.71 -24.16 3.90
C ASN A 181 15.50 -23.59 3.13
N THR A 182 14.54 -24.45 2.86
CA THR A 182 13.34 -24.11 2.06
C THR A 182 12.53 -22.97 2.69
N THR A 183 12.51 -22.84 4.02
CA THR A 183 11.81 -21.76 4.72
C THR A 183 12.41 -20.39 4.42
N VAL A 184 13.74 -20.30 4.48
CA VAL A 184 14.50 -19.07 4.19
C VAL A 184 14.44 -18.77 2.69
N GLN A 185 14.60 -19.77 1.83
CA GLN A 185 14.51 -19.60 0.37
C GLN A 185 13.12 -19.09 -0.04
N ASN A 186 12.03 -19.64 0.53
CA ASN A 186 10.68 -19.16 0.24
C ASN A 186 10.44 -17.74 0.74
N LEU A 187 11.03 -17.35 1.89
CA LEU A 187 10.95 -15.99 2.41
C LEU A 187 11.63 -14.99 1.46
N ILE A 188 12.89 -15.21 1.09
CA ILE A 188 13.64 -14.28 0.22
C ILE A 188 13.04 -14.21 -1.19
N LEU A 189 12.59 -15.34 -1.74
CA LEU A 189 11.92 -15.37 -3.05
C LEU A 189 10.59 -14.61 -2.99
N ALA A 190 9.78 -14.81 -1.95
CA ALA A 190 8.52 -14.08 -1.84
C ALA A 190 8.73 -12.57 -1.62
N ALA A 191 9.74 -12.18 -0.84
CA ALA A 191 10.12 -10.79 -0.64
C ALA A 191 10.50 -10.09 -1.95
N GLU A 192 11.21 -10.79 -2.85
CA GLU A 192 11.58 -10.29 -4.18
C GLU A 192 10.40 -10.20 -5.16
N ASN A 193 9.38 -11.05 -4.99
CA ASN A 193 8.24 -11.14 -5.92
C ASN A 193 7.05 -10.25 -5.50
N VAL A 194 7.01 -9.78 -4.25
CA VAL A 194 5.96 -8.90 -3.76
C VAL A 194 6.45 -7.45 -3.80
N GLU A 195 6.02 -6.70 -4.82
CA GLU A 195 6.45 -5.31 -5.05
C GLU A 195 6.37 -4.38 -3.83
N PRO A 196 5.27 -4.39 -3.02
CA PRO A 196 5.23 -3.63 -1.78
C PRO A 196 6.30 -4.03 -0.76
N PHE A 197 6.67 -5.31 -0.71
CA PHE A 197 7.73 -5.81 0.17
C PHE A 197 9.11 -5.40 -0.36
N LYS A 198 9.35 -5.54 -1.67
CA LYS A 198 10.60 -5.12 -2.31
C LYS A 198 10.91 -3.62 -2.13
N LYS A 199 9.87 -2.79 -2.04
CA LYS A 199 9.95 -1.34 -1.80
C LYS A 199 9.77 -0.95 -0.34
N ALA A 200 9.65 -1.92 0.56
CA ALA A 200 9.38 -1.67 1.96
C ALA A 200 10.55 -0.94 2.64
N ILE A 201 10.19 0.00 3.52
CA ILE A 201 11.14 0.59 4.45
C ILE A 201 11.55 -0.45 5.50
N GLU A 202 12.69 -0.24 6.14
CA GLU A 202 13.30 -1.24 7.03
C GLU A 202 12.37 -1.69 8.17
N HIS A 203 11.60 -0.76 8.74
CA HIS A 203 10.57 -1.04 9.73
C HIS A 203 9.45 -1.99 9.23
N ASP A 204 9.00 -1.84 7.98
CA ASP A 204 8.00 -2.75 7.40
C ASP A 204 8.60 -4.10 7.03
N ILE A 205 9.87 -4.15 6.60
CA ILE A 205 10.61 -5.40 6.38
C ILE A 205 10.64 -6.21 7.68
N HIS A 206 11.06 -5.60 8.78
CA HIS A 206 11.07 -6.25 10.08
C HIS A 206 9.70 -6.78 10.50
N LYS A 207 8.65 -5.94 10.42
CA LYS A 207 7.29 -6.36 10.79
C LYS A 207 6.77 -7.50 9.91
N ALA A 208 7.05 -7.47 8.61
CA ALA A 208 6.65 -8.53 7.69
C ALA A 208 7.39 -9.85 7.98
N VAL A 209 8.70 -9.80 8.24
CA VAL A 209 9.50 -10.99 8.57
C VAL A 209 9.04 -11.61 9.90
N ASN A 210 8.77 -10.80 10.91
CA ASN A 210 8.22 -11.28 12.18
C ASN A 210 6.82 -11.89 12.02
N ALA A 211 5.95 -11.26 11.22
CA ALA A 211 4.64 -11.80 10.91
C ALA A 211 4.75 -13.17 10.19
N TYR A 212 5.71 -13.31 9.28
CA TYR A 212 6.01 -14.57 8.61
C TYR A 212 6.41 -15.67 9.59
N LYS A 213 7.33 -15.41 10.53
CA LYS A 213 7.74 -16.38 11.55
C LYS A 213 6.58 -16.80 12.46
N GLN A 214 5.64 -15.90 12.76
CA GLN A 214 4.45 -16.21 13.56
C GLN A 214 3.43 -17.08 12.81
N VAL A 215 3.26 -16.86 11.50
CA VAL A 215 2.32 -17.64 10.68
C VAL A 215 2.91 -18.98 10.25
N PHE A 216 4.22 -19.04 10.04
CA PHE A 216 4.96 -20.22 9.58
C PHE A 216 6.13 -20.56 10.52
N PRO A 217 5.85 -21.24 11.65
CA PRO A 217 6.89 -21.61 12.61
C PRO A 217 7.93 -22.55 11.98
N VAL A 218 9.19 -22.45 12.42
CA VAL A 218 10.32 -23.26 11.92
C VAL A 218 10.08 -24.76 12.15
N ASP A 219 9.44 -25.13 13.26
CA ASP A 219 9.09 -26.53 13.59
C ASP A 219 7.80 -27.02 12.91
N GLY A 220 7.15 -26.15 12.13
CA GLY A 220 5.90 -26.42 11.44
C GLY A 220 6.10 -27.01 10.05
N LYS A 221 4.98 -27.28 9.36
CA LYS A 221 5.03 -27.66 7.95
C LYS A 221 5.52 -26.47 7.12
N VAL A 222 6.61 -26.66 6.39
CA VAL A 222 7.17 -25.63 5.48
C VAL A 222 6.10 -25.17 4.49
N PRO A 223 5.81 -23.86 4.40
CA PRO A 223 4.84 -23.34 3.46
C PRO A 223 5.34 -23.45 2.02
N GLU A 224 4.44 -23.73 1.09
CA GLU A 224 4.73 -23.60 -0.34
C GLU A 224 4.99 -22.12 -0.70
N LEU A 225 5.92 -21.85 -1.63
CA LEU A 225 6.25 -20.49 -2.07
C LEU A 225 5.01 -19.65 -2.45
N CYS A 226 4.06 -20.22 -3.16
CA CYS A 226 2.81 -19.55 -3.54
C CYS A 226 1.98 -19.12 -2.32
N THR A 227 1.99 -19.92 -1.26
CA THR A 227 1.31 -19.60 0.00
C THR A 227 2.01 -18.44 0.69
N THR A 228 3.35 -18.43 0.71
CA THR A 228 4.15 -17.33 1.26
C THR A 228 3.96 -16.02 0.50
N ILE A 229 3.95 -16.04 -0.84
CA ILE A 229 3.68 -14.88 -1.68
C ILE A 229 2.27 -14.32 -1.41
N LYS A 230 1.27 -15.21 -1.31
CA LYS A 230 -0.11 -14.81 -1.02
C LYS A 230 -0.22 -14.14 0.35
N PHE A 231 0.42 -14.70 1.37
CA PHE A 231 0.48 -14.09 2.70
C PHE A 231 1.05 -12.66 2.64
N PHE A 232 2.20 -12.46 1.99
CA PHE A 232 2.80 -11.13 1.91
C PHE A 232 1.97 -10.14 1.09
N LYS A 233 1.31 -10.57 0.01
CA LYS A 233 0.36 -9.71 -0.71
C LYS A 233 -0.77 -9.24 0.20
N GLU A 234 -1.40 -10.15 0.95
CA GLU A 234 -2.46 -9.81 1.91
C GLU A 234 -1.91 -8.92 3.05
N TRP A 235 -0.71 -9.20 3.56
CA TRP A 235 -0.06 -8.45 4.64
C TRP A 235 0.18 -6.98 4.28
N PHE A 236 0.76 -6.74 3.10
CA PHE A 236 1.07 -5.39 2.64
C PHE A 236 -0.16 -4.64 2.12
N SER A 237 -1.22 -5.34 1.69
CA SER A 237 -2.52 -4.73 1.38
C SER A 237 -3.37 -4.43 2.61
N ALA A 238 -3.12 -5.08 3.74
CA ALA A 238 -3.84 -4.82 4.97
C ALA A 238 -3.39 -3.52 5.64
N GLU A 239 -4.37 -2.76 6.16
CA GLU A 239 -4.11 -1.61 7.01
C GLU A 239 -3.29 -2.00 8.24
N HIS A 240 -2.43 -1.08 8.69
CA HIS A 240 -1.50 -1.34 9.80
C HIS A 240 -2.18 -1.87 11.06
N ILE A 241 -3.39 -1.37 11.37
CA ILE A 241 -4.20 -1.78 12.52
C ILE A 241 -4.70 -3.23 12.39
N ASN A 242 -4.99 -3.68 11.17
CA ASN A 242 -5.59 -4.99 10.88
C ASN A 242 -4.54 -6.10 10.69
N ARG A 243 -3.27 -5.74 10.54
CA ARG A 243 -2.14 -6.68 10.40
C ARG A 243 -2.08 -7.68 11.57
N GLY A 244 -2.26 -7.24 12.81
CA GLY A 244 -2.28 -8.16 13.97
C GLY A 244 -3.39 -9.24 13.89
N LEU A 245 -4.56 -8.89 13.38
CA LEU A 245 -5.67 -9.83 13.17
C LEU A 245 -5.38 -10.78 12.01
N LEU A 246 -4.79 -10.26 10.93
CA LEU A 246 -4.43 -11.05 9.75
C LEU A 246 -3.46 -12.20 10.07
N ILE A 247 -2.46 -11.98 10.94
CA ILE A 247 -1.57 -13.07 11.42
C ILE A 247 -2.39 -14.19 12.05
N LYS A 248 -3.32 -13.85 12.96
CA LYS A 248 -4.13 -14.83 13.68
C LYS A 248 -5.02 -15.62 12.73
N GLU A 249 -5.68 -14.94 11.80
CA GLU A 249 -6.49 -15.61 10.77
C GLU A 249 -5.66 -16.56 9.91
N TRP A 250 -4.47 -16.15 9.49
CA TRP A 250 -3.59 -16.98 8.68
C TRP A 250 -3.10 -18.22 9.44
N ALA A 251 -2.71 -18.07 10.71
CA ALA A 251 -2.33 -19.20 11.55
C ALA A 251 -3.49 -20.22 11.69
N GLU A 252 -4.72 -19.76 11.87
CA GLU A 252 -5.91 -20.63 11.95
C GLU A 252 -6.26 -21.28 10.61
N ARG A 253 -6.16 -20.56 9.49
CA ARG A 253 -6.39 -21.10 8.13
C ARG A 253 -5.42 -22.25 7.82
N LEU A 254 -4.19 -22.19 8.31
CA LEU A 254 -3.18 -23.21 8.09
C LEU A 254 -3.39 -24.45 8.97
N LYS A 255 -3.90 -24.27 10.20
CA LYS A 255 -4.32 -25.39 11.08
C LYS A 255 -5.50 -26.16 10.51
N ASN A 256 -6.43 -25.46 9.85
CA ASN A 256 -7.70 -26.03 9.36
C ASN A 256 -7.68 -26.48 7.90
N LYS A 257 -6.51 -26.59 7.25
CA LYS A 257 -6.40 -27.09 5.87
C LYS A 257 -6.57 -28.61 5.84
N PRO A 258 -7.65 -29.18 5.24
CA PRO A 258 -7.69 -30.63 4.97
C PRO A 258 -6.59 -31.01 3.99
N ALA A 259 -6.06 -32.23 4.13
CA ALA A 259 -4.92 -32.74 3.34
C ALA A 259 -5.18 -32.61 1.82
N PRO A 260 -4.21 -32.12 1.02
CA PRO A 260 -4.43 -31.96 -0.42
C PRO A 260 -4.43 -33.33 -1.10
N VAL A 261 -5.48 -33.60 -1.89
CA VAL A 261 -5.49 -34.67 -2.90
C VAL A 261 -4.36 -34.39 -3.90
N LYS A 262 -3.41 -35.33 -4.01
CA LYS A 262 -2.30 -35.27 -4.96
C LYS A 262 -2.84 -35.16 -6.39
N LYS A 263 -2.66 -34.02 -7.04
CA LYS A 263 -2.68 -33.92 -8.51
C LYS A 263 -1.26 -33.65 -8.99
N THR A 264 -0.59 -34.71 -9.43
CA THR A 264 0.63 -34.67 -10.23
C THR A 264 0.32 -34.10 -11.61
N GLY A 265 0.81 -32.89 -11.88
CA GLY A 265 0.83 -32.25 -13.19
C GLY A 265 1.91 -31.16 -13.21
N PRO A 266 2.66 -30.99 -14.32
CA PRO A 266 3.89 -30.22 -14.31
C PRO A 266 3.65 -28.73 -14.00
N HIS A 267 4.56 -28.17 -13.20
CA HIS A 267 4.62 -26.78 -12.76
C HIS A 267 4.48 -25.80 -13.94
N LYS A 268 3.27 -25.26 -14.14
CA LYS A 268 2.99 -24.17 -15.10
C LYS A 268 2.25 -22.97 -14.49
N ILE A 269 2.09 -22.93 -13.16
CA ILE A 269 1.11 -22.05 -12.49
C ILE A 269 1.74 -20.79 -11.84
N ILE A 270 3.02 -20.47 -12.09
CA ILE A 270 3.69 -19.30 -11.44
C ILE A 270 4.10 -18.21 -12.45
N VAL A 271 3.47 -18.14 -13.63
CA VAL A 271 3.75 -17.06 -14.63
C VAL A 271 2.53 -16.16 -14.90
N ASP A 272 1.32 -16.55 -14.49
CA ASP A 272 0.09 -15.87 -14.92
C ASP A 272 -0.24 -14.54 -14.21
N ASP A 273 0.44 -14.19 -13.10
CA ASP A 273 0.15 -12.94 -12.36
C ASP A 273 1.22 -11.84 -12.55
N VAL A 274 2.38 -12.16 -13.16
CA VAL A 274 3.43 -11.19 -13.52
C VAL A 274 3.25 -10.71 -14.97
N ASN A 275 2.46 -11.41 -15.77
CA ASN A 275 2.23 -11.12 -17.18
C ASN A 275 0.73 -11.12 -17.52
N LYS A 276 -0.09 -10.41 -16.71
CA LYS A 276 -1.43 -10.08 -17.19
C LYS A 276 -1.27 -9.14 -18.38
N PRO A 277 -1.77 -9.50 -19.58
CA PRO A 277 -1.77 -8.56 -20.69
C PRO A 277 -2.46 -7.28 -20.25
N GLU A 278 -1.90 -6.12 -20.65
CA GLU A 278 -2.53 -4.83 -20.38
C GLU A 278 -3.99 -4.90 -20.84
N ARG A 279 -4.91 -4.49 -19.96
CA ARG A 279 -6.34 -4.58 -20.28
C ARG A 279 -6.61 -3.70 -21.49
N PRO A 280 -7.42 -4.17 -22.46
CA PRO A 280 -7.66 -3.43 -23.69
C PRO A 280 -8.17 -2.01 -23.44
N ARG A 281 -7.46 -1.00 -23.94
CA ARG A 281 -7.85 0.41 -23.83
C ARG A 281 -8.79 0.83 -24.96
N ARG A 282 -9.61 1.85 -24.68
CA ARG A 282 -10.46 2.50 -25.68
C ARG A 282 -9.70 3.65 -26.32
N SER A 283 -9.77 3.76 -27.64
CA SER A 283 -9.20 4.88 -28.39
C SER A 283 -10.04 6.16 -28.27
N GLU A 284 -11.34 6.02 -27.94
CA GLU A 284 -12.31 7.10 -27.92
C GLU A 284 -13.22 7.01 -26.70
N LYS A 285 -13.81 8.15 -26.33
CA LYS A 285 -14.73 8.25 -25.18
C LYS A 285 -15.92 7.29 -25.37
N PRO A 286 -16.20 6.41 -24.40
CA PRO A 286 -17.29 5.45 -24.52
C PRO A 286 -18.65 6.16 -24.57
N THR A 287 -19.45 5.79 -25.57
CA THR A 287 -20.87 6.13 -25.69
C THR A 287 -21.72 4.89 -25.42
N HIS A 288 -23.03 5.03 -25.21
CA HIS A 288 -23.92 3.85 -25.14
C HIS A 288 -23.84 2.98 -26.40
N ARG A 289 -23.58 3.58 -27.56
CA ARG A 289 -23.30 2.85 -28.80
C ARG A 289 -22.03 2.00 -28.69
N THR A 290 -20.96 2.55 -28.11
CA THR A 290 -19.71 1.81 -27.84
C THR A 290 -19.97 0.63 -26.91
N ILE A 291 -20.67 0.86 -25.79
CA ILE A 291 -21.05 -0.19 -24.83
C ILE A 291 -21.85 -1.29 -25.52
N ASN A 292 -22.82 -0.95 -26.36
CA ASN A 292 -23.64 -1.91 -27.09
C ASN A 292 -22.84 -2.81 -28.03
N TYR A 293 -21.85 -2.27 -28.74
CA TYR A 293 -20.94 -3.09 -29.54
C TYR A 293 -20.05 -4.00 -28.67
N GLU A 294 -19.57 -3.52 -27.53
CA GLU A 294 -18.75 -4.32 -26.62
C GLU A 294 -19.57 -5.46 -25.96
N LEU A 295 -20.82 -5.19 -25.56
CA LEU A 295 -21.76 -6.22 -25.10
C LEU A 295 -22.02 -7.25 -26.19
N ALA A 296 -22.22 -6.80 -27.43
CA ALA A 296 -22.42 -7.69 -28.58
C ALA A 296 -21.18 -8.55 -28.87
N CYS A 297 -19.97 -7.99 -28.79
CA CYS A 297 -18.72 -8.75 -28.89
C CYS A 297 -18.61 -9.83 -27.80
N GLY A 298 -19.21 -9.61 -26.63
CA GLY A 298 -19.27 -10.60 -25.55
C GLY A 298 -20.01 -11.90 -25.93
N PHE A 299 -20.91 -11.86 -26.92
CA PHE A 299 -21.58 -13.05 -27.44
C PHE A 299 -20.78 -13.81 -28.51
N CYS A 300 -19.62 -13.30 -28.92
CA CYS A 300 -18.75 -13.96 -29.89
C CYS A 300 -17.94 -15.08 -29.19
N GLU A 301 -18.03 -16.32 -29.68
CA GLU A 301 -17.30 -17.45 -29.11
C GLU A 301 -15.78 -17.25 -29.23
N GLU A 302 -15.32 -16.92 -30.44
CA GLU A 302 -13.93 -16.58 -30.76
C GLU A 302 -13.70 -15.07 -30.58
N LEU A 303 -13.23 -14.67 -29.40
CA LEU A 303 -12.96 -13.27 -29.08
C LEU A 303 -11.51 -13.09 -28.64
N ASP A 304 -10.78 -12.24 -29.37
CA ASP A 304 -9.52 -11.65 -28.90
C ASP A 304 -9.80 -10.26 -28.32
N LEU A 305 -9.56 -10.12 -27.03
CA LEU A 305 -9.81 -8.89 -26.28
C LEU A 305 -8.87 -7.75 -26.73
N ASN A 306 -7.67 -8.10 -27.22
CA ASN A 306 -6.69 -7.14 -27.73
C ASN A 306 -6.96 -6.74 -29.20
N ASN A 307 -7.74 -7.55 -29.92
CA ASN A 307 -8.13 -7.28 -31.30
C ASN A 307 -9.62 -7.59 -31.53
N LEU A 308 -10.47 -6.60 -31.26
CA LEU A 308 -11.92 -6.75 -31.46
C LEU A 308 -12.35 -6.80 -32.94
N ARG A 309 -11.47 -6.49 -33.91
CA ARG A 309 -11.88 -6.39 -35.32
C ARG A 309 -12.66 -7.60 -35.84
N PRO A 310 -12.25 -8.86 -35.58
CA PRO A 310 -13.02 -10.03 -36.01
C PRO A 310 -14.40 -10.13 -35.34
N ALA A 311 -14.48 -9.81 -34.04
CA ALA A 311 -15.74 -9.84 -33.29
C ALA A 311 -16.69 -8.69 -33.64
N MET A 312 -16.17 -7.57 -34.18
CA MET A 312 -17.00 -6.41 -34.54
C MET A 312 -18.00 -6.71 -35.65
N ASP A 313 -17.66 -7.56 -36.61
CA ASP A 313 -18.60 -7.92 -37.69
C ASP A 313 -19.70 -8.85 -37.18
N PHE A 314 -19.37 -9.76 -36.27
CA PHE A 314 -20.36 -10.53 -35.51
C PHE A 314 -21.28 -9.61 -34.71
N ALA A 315 -20.70 -8.64 -33.98
CA ALA A 315 -21.44 -7.69 -33.16
C ALA A 315 -22.43 -6.85 -33.99
N LYS A 316 -21.99 -6.28 -35.12
CA LYS A 316 -22.87 -5.53 -36.03
C LYS A 316 -24.03 -6.38 -36.53
N ARG A 317 -23.77 -7.65 -36.86
CA ARG A 317 -24.80 -8.57 -37.33
C ARG A 317 -25.86 -8.84 -36.26
N ILE A 318 -25.48 -9.20 -35.04
CA ILE A 318 -26.47 -9.49 -33.98
C ILE A 318 -27.26 -8.25 -33.55
N ILE A 319 -26.66 -7.06 -33.65
CA ILE A 319 -27.34 -5.78 -33.44
C ILE A 319 -28.32 -5.51 -34.57
N ALA A 320 -27.93 -5.73 -35.82
CA ALA A 320 -28.81 -5.53 -36.98
C ALA A 320 -29.97 -6.54 -37.04
N GLU A 321 -29.75 -7.75 -36.53
CA GLU A 321 -30.76 -8.81 -36.41
C GLU A 321 -31.67 -8.64 -35.19
N ASP A 322 -31.44 -7.63 -34.34
CA ASP A 322 -32.16 -7.43 -33.06
C ASP A 322 -32.24 -8.70 -32.20
N ARG A 323 -31.11 -9.42 -32.11
CA ARG A 323 -31.05 -10.69 -31.37
C ARG A 323 -31.51 -10.47 -29.92
N GLU A 324 -32.52 -11.24 -29.50
CA GLU A 324 -33.29 -10.93 -28.29
C GLU A 324 -32.46 -10.95 -27.00
N ASP A 325 -31.57 -11.92 -26.83
CA ASP A 325 -30.70 -12.02 -25.65
C ASP A 325 -29.70 -10.85 -25.54
N TRP A 326 -29.13 -10.41 -26.66
CA TRP A 326 -28.32 -9.19 -26.71
C TRP A 326 -29.15 -7.95 -26.39
N LYS A 327 -30.35 -7.84 -26.97
CA LYS A 327 -31.26 -6.69 -26.74
C LYS A 327 -31.66 -6.58 -25.27
N GLN A 328 -32.06 -7.69 -24.66
CA GLN A 328 -32.42 -7.76 -23.24
C GLN A 328 -31.24 -7.40 -22.33
N MET A 329 -30.03 -7.88 -22.66
CA MET A 329 -28.80 -7.50 -21.96
C MET A 329 -28.48 -6.00 -22.12
N SER A 330 -28.54 -5.49 -23.34
CA SER A 330 -28.31 -4.09 -23.69
C SER A 330 -29.25 -3.15 -22.93
N MET A 331 -30.55 -3.48 -22.88
CA MET A 331 -31.54 -2.71 -22.11
C MET A 331 -31.22 -2.70 -20.61
N THR A 332 -30.90 -3.84 -20.02
CA THR A 332 -30.57 -3.95 -18.60
C THR A 332 -29.28 -3.22 -18.24
N VAL A 333 -28.26 -3.30 -19.08
CA VAL A 333 -26.97 -2.64 -18.85
C VAL A 333 -27.06 -1.13 -19.10
N GLY A 334 -27.88 -0.70 -20.07
CA GLY A 334 -28.04 0.71 -20.43
C GLY A 334 -28.67 1.58 -19.34
N ILE A 335 -29.39 1.00 -18.39
CA ILE A 335 -29.98 1.71 -17.24
C ILE A 335 -29.05 1.76 -16.02
N ILE A 336 -27.93 1.03 -16.03
CA ILE A 336 -27.00 1.01 -14.90
C ILE A 336 -26.28 2.36 -14.83
N PRO A 337 -26.29 3.03 -13.66
CA PRO A 337 -25.58 4.28 -13.47
C PRO A 337 -24.10 4.14 -13.81
N ASP A 338 -23.59 5.11 -14.57
CA ASP A 338 -22.15 5.22 -14.88
C ASP A 338 -21.55 3.97 -15.57
N ILE A 339 -22.36 3.26 -16.34
CA ILE A 339 -21.90 2.09 -17.10
C ILE A 339 -20.75 2.40 -18.06
N LYS A 340 -20.74 3.62 -18.62
CA LYS A 340 -19.67 4.13 -19.50
C LYS A 340 -18.32 4.28 -18.78
N GLY A 341 -18.32 4.37 -17.44
CA GLY A 341 -17.13 4.48 -16.62
C GLY A 341 -16.39 3.16 -16.40
N TYR A 342 -16.93 2.02 -16.84
CA TYR A 342 -16.24 0.72 -16.74
C TYR A 342 -15.41 0.41 -17.98
N ASP A 343 -14.28 -0.25 -17.78
CA ASP A 343 -13.35 -0.60 -18.86
C ASP A 343 -13.94 -1.63 -19.84
N ARG A 344 -13.35 -1.71 -21.05
CA ARG A 344 -13.86 -2.57 -22.14
C ARG A 344 -13.96 -4.04 -21.71
N GLN A 345 -12.94 -4.53 -21.04
CA GLN A 345 -12.88 -5.92 -20.59
C GLN A 345 -14.01 -6.25 -19.61
N THR A 346 -14.34 -5.34 -18.68
CA THR A 346 -15.46 -5.52 -17.75
C THR A 346 -16.77 -5.67 -18.50
N ILE A 347 -17.04 -4.78 -19.47
CA ILE A 347 -18.27 -4.78 -20.25
C ILE A 347 -18.42 -6.09 -21.06
N ILE A 348 -17.33 -6.56 -21.66
CA ILE A 348 -17.32 -7.83 -22.41
C ILE A 348 -17.51 -9.02 -21.47
N ASP A 349 -16.78 -9.06 -20.35
CA ASP A 349 -16.84 -10.15 -19.38
C ASP A 349 -18.21 -10.27 -18.72
N LEU A 350 -18.92 -9.15 -18.55
CA LEU A 350 -20.29 -9.09 -18.04
C LEU A 350 -21.22 -10.03 -18.80
N VAL A 351 -21.01 -10.14 -20.12
CA VAL A 351 -21.76 -11.01 -21.03
C VAL A 351 -21.11 -12.39 -21.11
N ARG A 352 -19.79 -12.47 -21.32
CA ARG A 352 -19.10 -13.76 -21.53
C ARG A 352 -19.18 -14.70 -20.35
N LYS A 353 -19.15 -14.15 -19.13
CA LYS A 353 -19.18 -14.93 -17.89
C LYS A 353 -20.59 -15.19 -17.39
N ALA A 354 -21.59 -14.57 -18.01
CA ALA A 354 -22.98 -14.76 -17.63
C ALA A 354 -23.42 -16.20 -17.89
N PRO A 355 -24.05 -16.87 -16.91
CA PRO A 355 -24.70 -18.15 -17.14
C PRO A 355 -25.82 -18.02 -18.18
N LYS A 356 -26.16 -19.13 -18.87
CA LYS A 356 -27.28 -19.14 -19.84
C LYS A 356 -28.60 -18.65 -19.25
N ALA A 357 -28.84 -18.87 -17.96
CA ALA A 357 -30.00 -18.38 -17.24
C ALA A 357 -30.07 -16.84 -17.18
N VAL A 358 -28.94 -16.13 -17.26
CA VAL A 358 -28.91 -14.66 -17.31
C VAL A 358 -29.27 -14.15 -18.71
N HIS A 359 -28.79 -14.83 -19.76
CA HIS A 359 -29.07 -14.44 -21.15
C HIS A 359 -30.54 -14.65 -21.53
N ASN A 360 -31.12 -15.76 -21.08
CA ASN A 360 -32.45 -16.20 -21.51
C ASN A 360 -33.53 -16.09 -20.41
N GLY A 361 -33.13 -15.75 -19.18
CA GLY A 361 -34.02 -15.77 -18.02
C GLY A 361 -34.65 -14.42 -17.68
N ASN A 362 -35.23 -14.37 -16.48
CA ASN A 362 -35.98 -13.23 -15.96
C ASN A 362 -35.11 -11.95 -15.96
N PRO A 363 -35.66 -10.78 -16.40
CA PRO A 363 -35.09 -9.46 -16.16
C PRO A 363 -34.43 -9.25 -14.78
N ASP A 364 -35.01 -9.77 -13.70
CA ASP A 364 -34.51 -9.60 -12.33
C ASP A 364 -33.20 -10.34 -12.08
N ILE A 365 -33.10 -11.57 -12.60
CA ILE A 365 -31.85 -12.36 -12.56
C ILE A 365 -30.76 -11.61 -13.32
N ARG A 366 -31.12 -11.06 -14.49
CA ARG A 366 -30.17 -10.35 -15.34
C ARG A 366 -29.72 -9.02 -14.72
N ARG A 367 -30.64 -8.26 -14.11
CA ARG A 367 -30.31 -7.05 -13.35
C ARG A 367 -29.37 -7.38 -12.19
N THR A 368 -29.74 -8.36 -11.37
CA THR A 368 -28.96 -8.76 -10.20
C THR A 368 -27.57 -9.25 -10.60
N TRP A 369 -27.47 -10.03 -11.69
CA TRP A 369 -26.20 -10.42 -12.27
C TRP A 369 -25.36 -9.19 -12.64
N CYS A 370 -25.91 -8.27 -13.43
CA CYS A 370 -25.16 -7.13 -13.92
C CYS A 370 -24.66 -6.23 -12.78
N GLU A 371 -25.51 -5.89 -11.83
CA GLU A 371 -25.14 -5.05 -10.68
C GLU A 371 -24.12 -5.75 -9.77
N SER A 372 -24.33 -7.04 -9.48
CA SER A 372 -23.41 -7.81 -8.63
C SER A 372 -22.06 -8.03 -9.30
N PHE A 373 -22.06 -8.28 -10.61
CA PHE A 373 -20.84 -8.48 -11.40
C PHE A 373 -20.02 -7.19 -11.43
N LEU A 374 -20.64 -6.04 -11.69
CA LEU A 374 -19.96 -4.76 -11.68
C LEU A 374 -19.45 -4.40 -10.27
N ALA A 375 -20.17 -4.75 -9.21
CA ALA A 375 -19.70 -4.52 -7.85
C ALA A 375 -18.44 -5.35 -7.52
N VAL A 376 -18.38 -6.62 -7.92
CA VAL A 376 -17.29 -7.55 -7.55
C VAL A 376 -16.11 -7.51 -8.53
N HIS A 377 -16.39 -7.40 -9.83
CA HIS A 377 -15.42 -7.53 -10.91
C HIS A 377 -15.23 -6.24 -11.72
N GLY A 378 -16.02 -5.20 -11.46
CA GLY A 378 -15.99 -3.98 -12.23
C GLY A 378 -14.69 -3.22 -12.05
N VAL A 379 -14.01 -2.98 -13.17
CA VAL A 379 -12.82 -2.13 -13.23
C VAL A 379 -13.19 -0.83 -13.92
N ARG A 380 -12.88 0.31 -13.27
CA ARG A 380 -13.10 1.63 -13.86
C ARG A 380 -12.10 1.88 -14.99
N ASP A 381 -12.57 2.47 -16.08
CA ASP A 381 -11.72 2.82 -17.21
C ASP A 381 -10.74 3.93 -16.80
N PRO A 382 -9.41 3.68 -16.81
CA PRO A 382 -8.44 4.65 -16.31
C PRO A 382 -8.36 5.93 -17.16
N ASP A 383 -8.76 5.86 -18.44
CA ASP A 383 -8.66 6.97 -19.38
C ASP A 383 -9.96 7.80 -19.43
N TRP A 384 -11.10 7.19 -19.09
CA TRP A 384 -12.42 7.80 -19.29
C TRP A 384 -13.30 7.92 -18.03
N TYR A 385 -12.92 7.29 -16.92
CA TYR A 385 -13.63 7.43 -15.65
C TYR A 385 -13.18 8.68 -14.90
N GLU A 386 -14.11 9.60 -14.67
CA GLU A 386 -13.90 10.72 -13.75
C GLU A 386 -14.50 10.34 -12.40
N TYR A 387 -13.67 10.32 -11.36
CA TYR A 387 -14.16 10.08 -10.01
C TYR A 387 -15.04 11.24 -9.57
N VAL A 388 -16.33 10.96 -9.43
CA VAL A 388 -17.29 11.86 -8.80
C VAL A 388 -17.49 11.36 -7.36
N PRO A 389 -17.15 12.16 -6.33
CA PRO A 389 -17.40 11.78 -4.95
C PRO A 389 -18.90 11.54 -4.76
N ASP A 390 -19.27 10.38 -4.20
CA ASP A 390 -20.65 10.15 -3.75
C ASP A 390 -20.98 11.14 -2.63
N ASN A 391 -22.13 11.80 -2.71
CA ASN A 391 -22.58 12.76 -1.69
C ASN A 391 -22.98 12.08 -0.37
N THR A 392 -23.02 10.75 -0.35
CA THR A 392 -23.31 9.92 0.82
C THR A 392 -22.05 9.12 1.19
N PRO A 393 -21.42 9.38 2.35
CA PRO A 393 -20.32 8.55 2.82
C PRO A 393 -20.84 7.15 3.13
N THR A 394 -20.49 6.18 2.28
CA THR A 394 -20.73 4.76 2.57
C THR A 394 -19.59 4.25 3.44
N THR A 395 -19.89 3.71 4.60
CA THR A 395 -18.88 3.19 5.52
C THR A 395 -18.14 1.99 4.92
N HIS A 396 -16.93 1.70 5.40
CA HIS A 396 -16.20 0.50 4.97
C HIS A 396 -17.00 -0.79 5.24
N GLU A 397 -17.75 -0.82 6.34
CA GLU A 397 -18.60 -1.96 6.73
C GLU A 397 -19.76 -2.18 5.74
N GLU A 398 -20.47 -1.12 5.37
CA GLU A 398 -21.54 -1.17 4.36
C GLU A 398 -21.00 -1.58 2.98
N ASN A 399 -19.84 -1.04 2.58
CA ASN A 399 -19.19 -1.42 1.33
C ASN A 399 -18.77 -2.90 1.32
N ALA A 400 -18.19 -3.39 2.43
CA ALA A 400 -17.80 -4.78 2.57
C ALA A 400 -19.04 -5.70 2.58
N ALA A 401 -20.13 -5.31 3.25
CA ALA A 401 -21.39 -6.05 3.24
C ALA A 401 -21.98 -6.12 1.82
N ARG A 402 -21.99 -5.00 1.08
CA ARG A 402 -22.45 -4.94 -0.32
C ARG A 402 -21.64 -5.88 -1.21
N LEU A 403 -20.31 -5.90 -1.09
CA LEU A 403 -19.44 -6.79 -1.86
C LEU A 403 -19.66 -8.27 -1.51
N ARG A 404 -19.84 -8.59 -0.22
CA ARG A 404 -20.16 -9.96 0.22
C ARG A 404 -21.50 -10.43 -0.35
N GLN A 405 -22.52 -9.55 -0.31
CA GLN A 405 -23.84 -9.85 -0.85
C GLN A 405 -23.79 -10.02 -2.37
N ALA A 406 -23.16 -9.11 -3.10
CA ALA A 406 -22.95 -9.24 -4.55
C ALA A 406 -22.24 -10.55 -4.91
N GLY A 407 -21.17 -10.89 -4.18
CA GLY A 407 -20.47 -12.16 -4.36
C GLY A 407 -21.34 -13.39 -4.06
N LYS A 408 -22.27 -13.30 -3.10
CA LYS A 408 -23.26 -14.34 -2.82
C LYS A 408 -24.23 -14.47 -4.00
N CYS A 409 -24.81 -13.37 -4.47
CA CYS A 409 -25.73 -13.34 -5.61
C CYS A 409 -25.12 -13.98 -6.87
N LEU A 410 -23.85 -13.68 -7.19
CA LEU A 410 -23.17 -14.30 -8.34
C LEU A 410 -23.08 -15.82 -8.20
N ARG A 411 -22.66 -16.34 -7.04
CA ARG A 411 -22.57 -17.79 -6.78
C ARG A 411 -23.95 -18.46 -6.81
N ASP A 412 -24.97 -17.80 -6.28
CA ASP A 412 -26.33 -18.32 -6.24
C ASP A 412 -26.92 -18.39 -7.66
N ILE A 413 -26.69 -17.38 -8.50
CA ILE A 413 -27.08 -17.39 -9.93
C ILE A 413 -26.32 -18.49 -10.69
N GLU A 414 -25.01 -18.63 -10.49
CA GLU A 414 -24.20 -19.68 -11.13
C GLU A 414 -24.64 -21.10 -10.74
N THR A 415 -25.08 -21.29 -9.48
CA THR A 415 -25.56 -22.58 -8.98
C THR A 415 -27.07 -22.80 -9.18
N GLY A 416 -27.77 -21.85 -9.80
CA GLY A 416 -29.21 -21.92 -10.07
C GLY A 416 -30.11 -21.76 -8.84
N ARG A 417 -29.59 -21.24 -7.73
CA ARG A 417 -30.31 -21.00 -6.46
C ARG A 417 -30.70 -19.53 -6.32
N PHE A 418 -31.46 -18.99 -7.26
CA PHE A 418 -31.91 -17.60 -7.20
C PHE A 418 -33.18 -17.48 -6.37
N GLN A 419 -33.12 -16.75 -5.25
CA GLN A 419 -34.29 -16.30 -4.49
C GLN A 419 -34.35 -14.77 -4.62
N CYS A 420 -35.41 -14.25 -5.25
CA CYS A 420 -35.71 -12.83 -5.20
C CYS A 420 -36.18 -12.52 -3.76
N ASP A 421 -35.27 -12.13 -2.88
CA ASP A 421 -35.66 -11.54 -1.59
C ASP A 421 -36.14 -10.09 -1.82
N GLU A 422 -37.26 -9.92 -2.51
CA GLU A 422 -38.10 -8.72 -2.46
C GLU A 422 -39.52 -9.15 -2.09
N GLU A 423 -39.73 -9.48 -0.82
CA GLU A 423 -40.96 -9.17 -0.07
C GLU A 423 -40.77 -9.58 1.40
N LYS A 424 -40.31 -8.63 2.22
CA LYS A 424 -40.91 -8.49 3.54
C LYS A 424 -41.75 -7.21 3.49
N PRO A 425 -43.08 -7.32 3.45
CA PRO A 425 -43.95 -6.19 3.75
C PRO A 425 -43.52 -5.62 5.11
N GLN A 426 -43.51 -4.30 5.23
CA GLN A 426 -43.35 -3.63 6.52
C GLN A 426 -44.22 -4.32 7.57
N PRO A 427 -43.75 -4.50 8.82
CA PRO A 427 -44.66 -4.89 9.87
C PRO A 427 -45.68 -3.76 10.00
N THR A 428 -46.94 -4.08 9.69
CA THR A 428 -48.10 -3.30 10.05
C THR A 428 -47.98 -3.04 11.54
N GLY A 429 -47.67 -1.80 11.92
CA GLY A 429 -47.65 -1.38 13.30
C GLY A 429 -49.02 -1.63 13.89
N GLU A 430 -49.07 -2.49 14.89
CA GLU A 430 -50.19 -2.67 15.81
C GLU A 430 -50.71 -1.29 16.23
N LEU A 431 -51.91 -0.95 15.76
CA LEU A 431 -52.72 0.07 16.39
C LEU A 431 -53.05 -0.45 17.79
N ALA A 432 -52.50 0.23 18.80
CA ALA A 432 -52.90 0.04 20.18
C ALA A 432 -54.40 0.34 20.29
N ASP A 433 -55.15 -0.68 20.71
CA ASP A 433 -56.50 -0.57 21.25
C ASP A 433 -56.47 0.37 22.46
N GLU A 434 -57.27 1.45 22.39
CA GLU A 434 -57.79 2.13 23.56
C GLU A 434 -59.32 2.06 23.49
N PRO A 435 -60.02 1.53 24.51
CA PRO A 435 -61.46 1.29 24.42
C PRO A 435 -62.27 2.45 24.98
N ALA A 436 -63.37 2.81 24.29
CA ALA A 436 -64.48 3.53 24.91
C ALA A 436 -65.81 3.31 24.16
N THR A 437 -66.63 2.41 24.74
CA THR A 437 -68.10 2.45 24.98
C THR A 437 -69.10 2.55 23.79
N PRO A 438 -70.18 1.72 23.79
CA PRO A 438 -71.20 1.68 22.75
C PRO A 438 -72.45 2.50 23.12
N GLU A 439 -73.12 3.05 22.11
CA GLU A 439 -74.54 3.45 22.02
C GLU A 439 -74.70 4.08 20.62
N ALA A 440 -75.79 4.05 19.87
CA ALA A 440 -77.09 3.41 19.93
C ALA A 440 -77.66 3.53 18.50
N VAL A 441 -78.50 2.57 18.13
CA VAL A 441 -79.22 2.48 16.86
C VAL A 441 -80.25 3.62 16.77
N GLU A 442 -80.33 4.31 15.64
CA GLU A 442 -81.60 4.85 15.16
C GLU A 442 -81.71 4.85 13.63
N GLN A 443 -82.92 4.56 13.16
CA GLN A 443 -83.29 4.18 11.81
C GLN A 443 -83.67 5.38 10.95
N ASP A 444 -83.31 5.29 9.66
CA ASP A 444 -84.15 5.47 8.48
C ASP A 444 -85.22 6.58 8.46
N THR A 445 -85.03 7.59 7.59
CA THR A 445 -86.11 8.19 6.77
C THR A 445 -85.52 8.91 5.55
N THR A 446 -85.82 8.37 4.36
CA THR A 446 -86.44 9.06 3.20
C THR A 446 -86.27 10.58 3.04
N GLU A 447 -85.64 11.04 1.92
CA GLU A 447 -86.30 11.67 0.75
C GLU A 447 -85.38 12.55 -0.12
N HIS A 448 -85.51 12.33 -1.44
CA HIS A 448 -85.46 13.25 -2.58
C HIS A 448 -84.38 14.36 -2.77
N HIS A 449 -83.69 14.21 -3.91
CA HIS A 449 -83.10 15.24 -4.78
C HIS A 449 -84.04 16.44 -5.06
N PRO A 450 -83.51 17.65 -5.33
CA PRO A 450 -82.98 18.00 -6.65
C PRO A 450 -81.45 18.14 -6.71
#